data_AF-A0A344LQ38-F1
#
_entry.id   AF-A0A344LQ38-F1
#
_cell.length_a   1.000
_cell.length_b   1.000
_cell.length_c   1.000
_cell.angle_alpha   90.00
_cell.angle_beta   90.00
_cell.angle_gamma   90.00
#
_symmetry.space_group_name_H-M   'P 1'
#
loop_
_entity.id
_entity.type
_entity.pdbx_description
1 polymer ?
#
loop_
_entity_poly.entity_id
_entity_poly.type
_entity_poly.pdbx_seq_one_letter_code
_entity_poly.pdbx_strand_id
1 'polypeptide(L)'
;MKESDKNMEQLIDKMMAEEKLQSPSIDFTSKIMSEVLVLEQRKLKAYKPLISKPVWIFIGTAIVALVIYLSFFSVSENNLEIGKVYTDKITTAFSGIHFSKNIMYAVLIVPFMILIQVGVLKNYFDKKYQL
;
A
#
# COMPACT_ATOMS: atom_id res chain seq x y z
N MET A 1 -36.11 -57.12 16.57
CA MET A 1 -35.33 -57.10 15.32
C MET A 1 -35.47 -58.48 14.69
N LYS A 2 -35.87 -58.57 13.41
CA LYS A 2 -36.06 -59.88 12.76
C LYS A 2 -34.68 -60.46 12.48
N GLU A 3 -34.56 -61.79 12.49
CA GLU A 3 -33.30 -62.49 12.25
C GLU A 3 -32.69 -62.16 10.88
N SER A 4 -33.53 -61.86 9.88
CA SER A 4 -33.14 -61.35 8.57
C SER A 4 -32.33 -60.06 8.62
N ASP A 5 -32.67 -59.14 9.52
CA ASP A 5 -32.05 -57.82 9.59
C ASP A 5 -30.62 -57.93 10.14
N LYS A 6 -30.42 -58.82 11.13
CA LYS A 6 -29.10 -59.12 11.69
C LYS A 6 -28.16 -59.76 10.67
N ASN A 7 -28.66 -60.71 9.88
CA ASN A 7 -27.85 -61.34 8.83
C ASN A 7 -27.42 -60.31 7.77
N MET A 8 -28.28 -59.34 7.46
CA MET A 8 -27.99 -58.28 6.50
C MET A 8 -26.95 -57.28 7.03
N GLU A 9 -27.03 -56.87 8.30
CA GLU A 9 -25.99 -56.06 8.96
C GLU A 9 -24.63 -56.78 8.97
N GLN A 10 -24.60 -58.08 9.30
CA GLN A 10 -23.36 -58.86 9.30
C GLN A 10 -22.72 -58.98 7.91
N LEU A 11 -23.53 -59.03 6.85
CA LEU A 11 -23.04 -59.01 5.47
C LEU A 11 -22.45 -57.65 5.10
N ILE A 12 -23.08 -56.55 5.51
CA ILE A 12 -22.57 -55.19 5.27
C ILE A 12 -21.25 -54.98 6.03
N ASP A 13 -21.18 -55.37 7.30
CA ASP A 13 -19.96 -55.25 8.11
C ASP A 13 -18.80 -56.06 7.52
N LYS A 14 -19.09 -57.28 7.03
CA LYS A 14 -18.06 -58.12 6.40
C LYS A 14 -17.57 -57.53 5.08
N MET A 15 -18.47 -56.96 4.28
CA MET A 15 -18.12 -56.28 3.03
C MET A 15 -17.27 -55.02 3.29
N MET A 16 -17.65 -54.22 4.30
CA MET A 16 -16.90 -53.02 4.71
C MET A 16 -15.53 -53.34 5.32
N ALA A 17 -15.40 -54.46 6.05
CA ALA A 17 -14.15 -54.89 6.66
C ALA A 17 -13.15 -55.50 5.66
N GLU A 18 -13.64 -56.12 4.58
CA GLU A 18 -12.81 -56.70 3.52
C GLU A 18 -12.32 -55.65 2.51
N GLU A 19 -13.00 -54.50 2.41
CA GLU A 19 -12.55 -53.33 1.65
C GLU A 19 -11.31 -52.70 2.31
N LYS A 20 -10.18 -52.71 1.60
CA LYS A 20 -8.95 -52.07 2.05
C LYS A 20 -9.19 -50.55 2.06
N LEU A 21 -9.11 -49.93 3.23
CA LEU A 21 -9.20 -48.47 3.37
C LEU A 21 -8.23 -47.80 2.39
N GLN A 22 -8.76 -47.01 1.46
CA GLN A 22 -7.96 -46.24 0.52
C GLN A 22 -7.16 -45.21 1.31
N SER A 23 -5.87 -45.45 1.47
CA SER A 23 -4.99 -44.47 2.09
C SER A 23 -4.71 -43.35 1.09
N PRO A 24 -4.67 -42.08 1.52
CA PRO A 24 -4.21 -41.01 0.66
C PRO A 24 -2.80 -41.33 0.12
N SER A 25 -2.46 -40.76 -1.02
CA SER A 25 -1.09 -40.83 -1.55
C SER A 25 -0.09 -40.31 -0.51
N ILE A 26 1.13 -40.85 -0.52
CA ILE A 26 2.22 -40.43 0.39
C ILE A 26 2.41 -38.90 0.38
N ASP A 27 2.22 -38.27 -0.78
CA ASP A 27 2.40 -36.83 -0.99
C ASP A 27 1.12 -35.98 -0.77
N PHE A 28 0.02 -36.57 -0.29
CA PHE A 28 -1.27 -35.89 -0.17
C PHE A 28 -1.16 -34.60 0.64
N THR A 29 -0.56 -34.67 1.82
CA THR A 29 -0.37 -33.51 2.70
C THR A 29 0.48 -32.43 2.04
N SER A 30 1.55 -32.81 1.33
CA SER A 30 2.43 -31.87 0.64
C SER A 30 1.68 -31.14 -0.49
N LYS A 31 0.88 -31.89 -1.25
CA LYS A 31 0.10 -31.35 -2.36
C LYS A 31 -0.98 -30.39 -1.88
N ILE A 32 -1.75 -30.77 -0.86
CA ILE A 32 -2.75 -29.88 -0.23
C ILE A 32 -2.09 -28.64 0.37
N MET A 33 -1.00 -28.80 1.11
CA MET A 33 -0.32 -27.66 1.74
C MET A 33 0.23 -26.69 0.68
N SER A 34 0.72 -27.20 -0.46
CA SER A 34 1.17 -26.36 -1.57
C SER A 34 0.05 -25.52 -2.18
N GLU A 35 -1.15 -26.09 -2.33
CA GLU A 35 -2.32 -25.37 -2.83
C GLU A 35 -2.85 -24.36 -1.81
N VAL A 36 -2.83 -24.70 -0.51
CA VAL A 36 -3.23 -23.78 0.57
C VAL A 36 -2.32 -22.55 0.60
N LEU A 37 -1.00 -22.73 0.49
CA LEU A 37 -0.05 -21.61 0.47
C LEU A 37 -0.26 -20.69 -0.74
N VAL A 38 -0.52 -21.26 -1.92
CA VAL A 38 -0.83 -20.48 -3.13
C VAL A 38 -2.13 -19.69 -2.97
N LEU A 39 -3.16 -20.30 -2.37
CA LEU A 39 -4.43 -19.63 -2.11
C LEU A 39 -4.32 -18.54 -1.04
N GLU A 40 -3.47 -18.74 -0.02
CA GLU A 40 -3.19 -17.76 1.02
C GLU A 40 -2.44 -16.55 0.44
N GLN A 41 -1.41 -16.78 -0.37
CA GLN A 41 -0.72 -15.70 -1.10
C GLN A 41 -1.65 -14.92 -2.04
N ARG A 42 -2.62 -15.59 -2.68
CA ARG A 42 -3.65 -14.92 -3.50
C ARG A 42 -4.67 -14.14 -2.67
N LYS A 43 -4.96 -14.57 -1.43
CA LYS A 43 -5.85 -13.87 -0.49
C LYS A 43 -5.19 -12.63 0.12
N LEU A 44 -3.87 -12.60 0.23
CA LEU A 44 -3.13 -11.37 0.45
C LEU A 44 -3.28 -10.50 -0.79
N LYS A 45 -4.42 -9.78 -0.88
CA LYS A 45 -4.65 -8.74 -1.88
C LYS A 45 -3.48 -7.78 -1.82
N ALA A 46 -2.53 -7.96 -2.73
CA ALA A 46 -1.42 -7.04 -2.89
C ALA A 46 -2.03 -5.65 -3.09
N TYR A 47 -1.73 -4.74 -2.18
CA TYR A 47 -2.20 -3.36 -2.25
C TYR A 47 -1.66 -2.77 -3.56
N LYS A 48 -2.53 -2.68 -4.57
CA LYS A 48 -2.23 -2.01 -5.83
C LYS A 48 -2.61 -0.55 -5.62
N PRO A 49 -1.64 0.37 -5.45
CA PRO A 49 -1.97 1.77 -5.23
C PRO A 49 -2.76 2.31 -6.42
N LEU A 50 -3.79 3.11 -6.14
CA LEU A 50 -4.70 3.69 -7.14
C LEU A 50 -3.94 4.47 -8.23
N ILE A 51 -2.82 5.06 -7.84
CA ILE A 51 -1.88 5.77 -8.69
C ILE A 51 -0.51 5.11 -8.51
N SER A 52 0.17 4.79 -9.60
CA SER A 52 1.48 4.15 -9.53
C SER A 52 2.52 5.08 -8.88
N LYS A 53 3.48 4.50 -8.16
CA LYS A 53 4.58 5.24 -7.52
C LYS A 53 5.29 6.27 -8.44
N PRO A 54 5.60 5.97 -9.72
CA PRO A 54 6.22 6.96 -10.61
C PRO A 54 5.28 8.12 -10.95
N VAL A 55 3.97 7.89 -11.06
CA VAL A 55 3.00 8.95 -11.35
C VAL A 55 2.87 9.92 -10.16
N TRP A 56 2.97 9.42 -8.92
CA TRP A 56 3.05 10.27 -7.73
C TRP A 56 4.29 11.17 -7.71
N ILE A 57 5.46 10.63 -8.11
CA ILE A 57 6.69 11.43 -8.22
C ILE A 57 6.53 12.49 -9.30
N PHE A 58 5.95 12.14 -10.46
CA PHE A 58 5.68 13.10 -11.52
C PHE A 58 4.74 14.23 -11.07
N ILE A 59 3.66 13.91 -10.35
CA ILE A 59 2.73 14.91 -9.77
C ILE A 59 3.47 15.86 -8.83
N GLY A 60 4.31 15.32 -7.94
CA GLY A 60 5.07 16.13 -6.97
C GLY A 60 6.05 17.07 -7.67
N THR A 61 6.82 16.55 -8.63
CA THR A 61 7.76 17.34 -9.42
C THR A 61 7.06 18.42 -10.23
N ALA A 62 5.89 18.13 -10.83
CA ALA A 62 5.12 19.10 -11.60
C ALA A 62 4.64 20.26 -10.73
N ILE A 63 4.16 19.98 -9.51
CA ILE A 63 3.72 21.01 -8.55
C ILE A 63 4.92 21.88 -8.14
N VAL A 64 6.06 21.27 -7.79
CA VAL A 64 7.27 22.01 -7.42
C VAL A 64 7.76 22.87 -8.58
N ALA A 65 7.79 22.34 -9.79
CA ALA A 65 8.17 23.09 -10.99
C ALA A 65 7.22 24.27 -11.25
N LEU A 66 5.92 24.10 -11.01
CA LEU A 66 4.93 25.16 -11.16
C LEU A 66 5.10 26.25 -10.09
N VAL A 67 5.38 25.87 -8.84
CA VAL A 67 5.68 26.83 -7.75
C VAL A 67 6.95 27.62 -8.05
N ILE A 68 7.99 26.95 -8.53
CA ILE A 68 9.25 27.58 -8.96
C ILE A 68 8.95 28.53 -10.13
N TYR A 69 8.26 28.06 -11.16
CA TYR A 69 7.90 28.88 -12.32
C TYR A 69 7.13 30.14 -11.91
N LEU A 70 6.09 30.01 -11.08
CA LEU A 70 5.36 31.15 -10.56
C LEU A 70 6.26 32.08 -9.73
N SER A 71 7.17 31.56 -8.92
CA SER A 71 8.09 32.37 -8.11
C SER A 71 9.09 33.17 -8.96
N PHE A 72 9.62 32.59 -10.03
CA PHE A 72 10.57 33.26 -10.92
C PHE A 72 9.92 34.16 -11.98
N PHE A 73 8.68 33.85 -12.39
CA PHE A 73 7.95 34.57 -13.44
C PHE A 73 6.83 35.48 -12.92
N SER A 74 6.61 35.58 -11.60
CA SER A 74 5.64 36.49 -10.95
C SER A 74 6.11 37.96 -10.89
N VAL A 75 6.71 38.44 -11.98
CA VAL A 75 6.87 39.87 -12.25
C VAL A 75 6.48 40.10 -13.71
N SER A 76 5.21 39.92 -14.02
CA SER A 76 4.59 40.59 -15.16
C SER A 76 3.13 40.79 -14.83
N GLU A 77 2.79 42.05 -14.59
CA GLU A 77 1.50 42.62 -14.22
C GLU A 77 0.31 41.92 -14.90
N ASN A 78 -0.27 40.92 -14.23
CA ASN A 78 -1.59 40.42 -14.57
C ASN A 78 -2.51 40.57 -13.35
N ASN A 79 -3.50 41.44 -13.54
CA ASN A 79 -4.52 41.86 -12.60
C ASN A 79 -5.41 40.70 -12.10
N LEU A 80 -4.84 39.79 -11.31
CA LEU A 80 -5.59 38.73 -10.65
C LEU A 80 -6.11 39.29 -9.31
N GLU A 81 -7.23 40.03 -9.36
CA GLU A 81 -7.92 40.57 -8.16
C GLU A 81 -8.16 39.51 -7.07
N ILE A 82 -8.39 38.26 -7.49
CA ILE A 82 -8.56 37.12 -6.60
C ILE A 82 -7.26 36.84 -5.83
N GLY A 83 -6.10 36.92 -6.50
CA GLY A 83 -4.79 36.73 -5.88
C GLY A 83 -4.52 37.77 -4.79
N LYS A 84 -4.83 39.05 -5.05
CA LYS A 84 -4.61 40.15 -4.09
C LYS A 84 -5.35 39.95 -2.76
N VAL A 85 -6.62 39.52 -2.78
CA VAL A 85 -7.39 39.32 -1.55
C VAL A 85 -6.82 38.19 -0.68
N TYR A 86 -6.33 37.10 -1.29
CA TYR A 86 -5.70 36.00 -0.56
C TYR A 86 -4.30 36.36 -0.09
N THR A 87 -3.48 37.02 -0.92
CA THR A 87 -2.14 37.45 -0.53
C THR A 87 -2.20 38.49 0.58
N ASP A 88 -3.15 39.43 0.56
CA ASP A 88 -3.28 40.46 1.59
C ASP A 88 -3.74 39.86 2.93
N LYS A 89 -4.66 38.89 2.92
CA LYS A 89 -5.06 38.18 4.15
C LYS A 89 -3.91 37.36 4.74
N ILE A 90 -3.15 36.66 3.90
CA ILE A 90 -1.99 35.88 4.34
C ILE A 90 -0.90 36.81 4.85
N THR A 91 -0.49 37.82 4.08
CA THR A 91 0.53 38.78 4.52
C THR A 91 0.11 39.53 5.78
N THR A 92 -1.17 39.89 5.96
CA THR A 92 -1.65 40.50 7.20
C THR A 92 -1.57 39.53 8.38
N ALA A 93 -1.92 38.26 8.19
CA ALA A 93 -1.82 37.22 9.23
C ALA A 93 -0.37 36.86 9.62
N PHE A 94 0.57 37.01 8.68
CA PHE A 94 2.00 36.76 8.89
C PHE A 94 2.83 38.05 9.06
N SER A 95 2.18 39.22 9.12
CA SER A 95 2.85 40.54 9.15
C SER A 95 3.69 40.79 10.40
N GLY A 96 3.36 40.13 11.52
CA GLY A 96 4.15 40.16 12.75
C GLY A 96 5.36 39.22 12.75
N ILE A 97 5.54 38.39 11.71
CA ILE A 97 6.61 37.38 11.66
C ILE A 97 7.68 37.88 10.68
N HIS A 98 8.79 38.37 11.23
CA HIS A 98 9.97 38.71 10.44
C HIS A 98 10.65 37.42 9.97
N PHE A 99 10.38 37.01 8.73
CA PHE A 99 11.09 35.90 8.09
C PHE A 99 12.52 36.35 7.77
N SER A 100 13.50 35.88 8.53
CA SER A 100 14.91 36.07 8.18
C SER A 100 15.27 35.22 6.96
N LYS A 101 16.28 35.64 6.18
CA LYS A 101 16.76 34.88 5.02
C LYS A 101 17.07 33.42 5.38
N ASN A 102 17.64 33.18 6.56
CA ASN A 102 17.94 31.84 7.06
C ASN A 102 16.68 31.00 7.30
N ILE A 103 15.62 31.59 7.86
CA ILE A 103 14.36 30.88 8.10
C ILE A 103 13.69 30.52 6.77
N MET A 104 13.81 31.39 5.76
CA MET A 104 13.27 31.14 4.42
C MET A 104 13.97 29.96 3.74
N TYR A 105 15.31 29.90 3.82
CA TYR A 105 16.06 28.74 3.34
C TYR A 105 15.76 27.46 4.12
N ALA A 106 15.60 27.55 5.44
CA ALA A 106 15.25 26.41 6.28
C ALA A 106 13.88 25.82 5.93
N VAL A 107 12.87 26.67 5.72
CA VAL A 107 11.52 26.24 5.31
C VAL A 107 11.52 25.51 3.97
N LEU A 108 12.49 25.78 3.08
CA LEU A 108 12.62 25.08 1.81
C LEU A 108 13.41 23.76 1.93
N ILE A 109 14.50 23.75 2.70
CA ILE A 109 15.41 22.60 2.83
C ILE A 109 14.84 21.50 3.72
N VAL A 110 14.18 21.87 4.83
CA VAL A 110 13.63 20.91 5.80
C VAL A 110 12.63 19.93 5.17
N PRO A 111 11.58 20.37 4.44
CA PRO A 111 10.65 19.43 3.81
C PRO A 111 11.33 18.57 2.74
N PHE A 112 12.31 19.13 2.01
CA PHE A 112 13.10 18.35 1.05
C PHE A 112 13.89 17.22 1.73
N MET A 113 14.54 17.50 2.87
CA MET A 113 15.21 16.47 3.66
C MET A 113 14.23 15.41 4.18
N ILE A 114 13.04 15.80 4.63
CA ILE A 114 12.02 14.85 5.11
C ILE A 114 11.60 13.89 4.00
N LEU A 115 11.42 14.37 2.77
CA LEU A 115 11.09 13.51 1.62
C LEU A 115 12.18 12.46 1.37
N ILE A 116 13.45 12.86 1.43
CA ILE A 116 14.59 11.93 1.31
C ILE A 116 14.57 10.91 2.45
N GLN A 117 14.39 11.37 3.68
CA GLN A 117 14.36 10.50 4.87
C GLN A 117 13.25 9.45 4.77
N VAL A 118 12.04 9.85 4.37
CA VAL A 118 10.92 8.92 4.16
C VAL A 118 11.26 7.88 3.08
N GLY A 119 11.91 8.28 1.99
CA GLY A 119 12.36 7.36 0.94
C GLY A 119 13.39 6.33 1.44
N VAL A 120 14.38 6.78 2.21
CA VAL A 120 15.40 5.91 2.82
C VAL A 120 14.76 4.95 3.82
N LEU A 121 13.89 5.44 4.70
CA LEU A 121 13.20 4.62 5.68
C LEU A 121 12.35 3.56 4.98
N LYS A 122 11.57 3.95 3.98
CA LYS A 122 10.75 3.04 3.19
C LYS A 122 11.60 1.93 2.55
N ASN A 123 12.74 2.26 1.96
CA ASN A 123 13.63 1.27 1.36
C ASN A 123 14.25 0.33 2.41
N TYR A 124 14.59 0.85 3.59
CA TYR A 124 15.08 0.03 4.70
C TYR A 124 14.01 -0.96 5.20
N PHE A 125 12.77 -0.50 5.39
CA PHE A 125 11.66 -1.34 5.82
C PHE A 125 11.24 -2.36 4.75
N ASP A 126 11.18 -1.98 3.46
CA ASP A 126 10.89 -2.92 2.36
C ASP A 126 11.93 -4.06 2.32
N LYS A 127 13.23 -3.75 2.52
CA LYS A 127 14.30 -4.78 2.60
C LYS A 127 14.20 -5.65 3.85
N LYS A 128 13.85 -5.08 5.00
CA LYS A 128 13.78 -5.80 6.28
C LYS A 128 12.58 -6.73 6.37
N TYR A 129 11.45 -6.36 5.76
CA TYR A 129 10.18 -7.05 5.92
C TYR A 129 9.71 -7.85 4.69
N GLN A 130 10.51 -7.93 3.61
CA GLN A 130 10.20 -8.69 2.39
C GLN A 130 8.73 -8.53 1.92
N LEU A 131 8.29 -7.28 1.75
CA LEU A 131 7.02 -6.94 1.10
C LEU A 131 7.14 -6.96 -0.42
#